data_AF-A0A2E9VU06-F1
#
_entry.id   AF-A0A2E9VU06-F1
#
_cell.length_a   1.000
_cell.length_b   1.000
_cell.length_c   1.000
_cell.angle_alpha   90.00
_cell.angle_beta   90.00
_cell.angle_gamma   90.00
#
_symmetry.space_group_name_H-M   'P 1'
#
loop_
_entity.id
_entity.type
_entity.pdbx_description
1 polymer ?
#
loop_
_entity_poly.entity_id
_entity_poly.type
_entity_poly.pdbx_seq_one_letter_code
_entity_poly.pdbx_strand_id
1 'polypeptide(L)' 'MFGKKHLDYQTDKFTQYHNTKRSHMERDHLPPIREEPDEVATISIDQIEVRRYVGGLIK' A
#
# COMPACT_ATOMS: atom_id res chain seq x y z
N MET A 1 -17.79 -15.30 -2.77
CA MET A 1 -16.79 -14.21 -2.88
C MET A 1 -15.44 -14.69 -2.34
N PHE A 2 -14.66 -15.37 -3.18
CA PHE A 2 -13.29 -15.80 -2.86
C PHE A 2 -12.24 -14.70 -3.12
N GLY A 3 -12.66 -13.55 -3.67
CA GLY A 3 -11.75 -12.51 -4.17
C GLY A 3 -11.12 -11.65 -3.07
N LYS A 4 -11.92 -11.09 -2.14
CA LYS A 4 -11.43 -10.07 -1.21
C LYS A 4 -10.44 -10.62 -0.19
N LYS A 5 -10.82 -11.65 0.58
CA LYS A 5 -9.93 -12.26 1.59
C LYS A 5 -8.63 -12.81 1.01
N HIS A 6 -8.69 -13.37 -0.21
CA HIS A 6 -7.49 -13.90 -0.86
C HIS A 6 -6.57 -12.77 -1.32
N LEU A 7 -7.13 -11.71 -1.92
CA LEU A 7 -6.35 -10.54 -2.32
C LEU A 7 -5.72 -9.86 -1.10
N ASP A 8 -6.49 -9.63 -0.03
CA ASP A 8 -6.00 -9.04 1.21
C ASP A 8 -4.82 -9.85 1.79
N TYR A 9 -4.92 -11.18 1.79
CA TYR A 9 -3.84 -12.07 2.24
C TYR A 9 -2.58 -11.98 1.37
N GLN A 10 -2.72 -11.90 0.04
CA GLN A 10 -1.57 -11.76 -0.86
C GLN A 10 -0.90 -10.39 -0.71
N THR A 11 -1.70 -9.33 -0.58
CA THR A 11 -1.21 -7.98 -0.34
C THR A 11 -0.46 -7.92 0.99
N ASP A 12 -1.03 -8.45 2.07
CA ASP A 12 -0.39 -8.47 3.39
C ASP A 12 0.98 -9.18 3.35
N LYS A 13 1.03 -10.39 2.77
CA LYS A 13 2.28 -11.14 2.59
C LYS A 13 3.33 -10.40 1.77
N PHE A 14 2.92 -9.80 0.66
CA PHE A 14 3.83 -9.03 -0.19
C PHE A 14 4.40 -7.85 0.58
N THR A 15 3.55 -7.09 1.26
CA THR A 15 3.94 -5.89 2.00
C THR A 15 4.88 -6.23 3.14
N GLN A 16 4.58 -7.29 3.91
CA GLN A 16 5.43 -7.77 4.98
C GLN A 16 6.82 -8.19 4.47
N TYR A 17 6.89 -9.02 3.42
CA TYR A 17 8.17 -9.45 2.84
C TYR A 17 8.99 -8.26 2.35
N HIS A 18 8.34 -7.37 1.60
CA HIS A 18 9.00 -6.25 0.96
C HIS A 18 9.56 -5.26 1.98
N ASN A 19 8.88 -5.09 3.11
CA ASN A 19 9.27 -4.13 4.13
C ASN A 19 10.29 -4.68 5.14
N THR A 20 10.24 -5.98 5.46
CA THR A 20 11.04 -6.58 6.55
C THR A 20 12.19 -7.46 6.05
N LYS A 21 12.11 -7.99 4.83
CA LYS A 21 13.07 -9.01 4.32
C LYS A 21 13.76 -8.62 3.03
N ARG A 22 13.16 -7.75 2.20
CA ARG A 22 13.76 -7.36 0.92
C ARG A 22 15.05 -6.59 1.16
N SER A 23 16.15 -7.13 0.68
CA SER A 23 17.42 -6.41 0.63
C SER A 23 17.33 -5.25 -0.37
N HIS A 24 17.64 -4.03 0.07
CA HIS A 24 17.60 -2.82 -0.76
C HIS A 24 19.02 -2.26 -0.94
N MET A 25 19.52 -2.25 -2.18
CA MET A 25 20.90 -1.89 -2.48
C MET A 25 21.27 -0.46 -2.06
N GLU A 26 20.37 0.52 -2.24
CA GLU A 26 20.62 1.90 -1.81
C GLU A 26 20.61 2.08 -0.28
N ARG A 27 20.25 1.02 0.48
CA ARG A 27 20.19 1.04 1.95
C ARG A 27 21.09 -0.04 2.55
N ASP A 28 22.27 -0.23 1.97
CA ASP A 28 23.27 -1.20 2.45
C ASP A 28 22.71 -2.62 2.63
N HIS A 29 21.83 -3.05 1.71
CA HIS A 29 21.18 -4.36 1.74
C HIS A 29 20.22 -4.57 2.93
N LEU A 30 19.90 -3.51 3.68
CA LEU A 30 18.99 -3.56 4.82
C LEU A 30 17.51 -3.44 4.37
N PRO A 31 16.58 -4.09 5.09
CA PRO A 31 15.16 -4.02 4.78
C PRO A 31 14.60 -2.60 4.96
N PRO A 32 13.61 -2.18 4.13
CA PRO A 32 13.05 -0.83 4.13
C PRO A 32 12.65 -0.29 5.51
N ILE A 33 11.97 -1.11 6.32
CA ILE A 33 11.56 -0.74 7.68
C ILE A 33 12.69 -1.05 8.68
N ARG A 34 13.01 -0.09 9.55
CA ARG A 34 13.99 -0.26 10.65
C ARG A 34 13.31 -0.55 11.98
N GLU A 35 12.22 0.14 12.27
CA GLU A 35 11.34 -0.06 13.43
C GLU A 35 9.89 0.01 12.91
N GLU A 36 9.03 -0.89 13.39
CA GLU A 36 7.61 -0.83 13.07
C GLU A 36 7.01 0.41 13.76
N PRO A 37 6.37 1.33 13.02
CA PRO A 37 5.70 2.46 13.66
C PRO A 37 4.52 1.95 14.49
N ASP A 38 4.45 2.37 15.76
CA ASP A 38 3.38 1.96 16.69
C ASP A 38 1.98 2.30 16.15
N GLU A 39 1.86 3.42 15.42
CA GLU A 39 0.62 3.84 14.79
C GLU A 39 0.86 4.23 13.32
N VAL A 40 0.18 3.52 12.41
CA VAL A 40 0.10 3.93 11.01
C VAL A 40 -1.15 4.80 10.87
N ALA A 41 -0.96 6.10 10.64
CA ALA A 41 -2.04 7.03 10.38
C ALA A 41 -2.93 6.50 9.25
N THR A 42 -4.10 5.96 9.62
CA THR A 42 -5.03 5.36 8.67
C THR A 42 -6.00 6.45 8.24
N ILE A 43 -5.98 6.79 6.96
CA ILE A 43 -6.88 7.77 6.37
C ILE A 43 -8.28 7.15 6.37
N SER A 44 -9.29 7.86 6.86
CA SER A 44 -10.66 7.34 6.80
C SER A 44 -11.17 7.38 5.36
N ILE A 45 -12.04 6.43 4.99
CA ILE A 45 -12.58 6.38 3.62
C ILE A 45 -13.35 7.67 3.28
N ASP A 46 -13.91 8.33 4.29
CA ASP A 46 -14.65 9.59 4.17
C ASP A 46 -13.75 10.79 3.83
N GLN A 47 -12.44 10.67 4.08
CA GLN A 47 -11.43 11.67 3.70
C GLN A 47 -10.91 11.48 2.26
N ILE A 48 -11.28 10.38 1.59
CA ILE A 48 -10.83 10.08 0.23
C ILE A 48 -11.77 10.74 -0.78
N GLU A 49 -11.35 11.85 -1.37
CA GLU A 49 -12.09 12.51 -2.44
C GLU A 49 -11.87 11.78 -3.78
N VAL A 50 -12.85 10.98 -4.21
CA VAL A 50 -12.80 10.31 -5.52
C VAL A 50 -13.24 11.28 -6.61
N ARG A 51 -12.29 11.98 -7.24
CA ARG A 51 -12.56 12.83 -8.40
C ARG A 51 -12.62 11.99 -9.68
N ARG A 52 -13.83 11.85 -10.24
CA ARG A 52 -14.00 11.35 -11.62
C ARG A 52 -14.01 12.52 -12.59
N TYR A 53 -12.91 12.70 -13.33
CA TYR A 53 -12.94 13.53 -14.53
C TYR A 53 -13.69 12.80 -15.64
N VAL A 54 -14.95 13.19 -15.86
CA VAL A 54 -15.67 12.84 -17.09
C VAL A 54 -15.24 13.89 -18.11
N GLY A 55 -14.25 13.56 -18.94
CA GLY A 55 -13.77 14.43 -20.00
C GLY A 55 -14.93 14.91 -20.85
N GLY A 56 -15.23 16.21 -20.77
CA GLY A 56 -16.23 16.86 -21.61
C GLY A 56 -15.84 16.71 -23.07
N LEU A 57 -16.82 16.34 -23.91
CA LEU A 57 -16.74 16.50 -25.35
C LEU A 57 -16.30 17.94 -25.66
N ILE A 58 -15.10 18.07 -26.19
CA ILE A 58 -14.60 19.32 -26.78
C ILE A 58 -15.53 19.62 -27.96
N LYS A 59 -16.10 20.83 -27.99
CA LYS A 59 -16.92 21.36 -29.09
C LYS A 59 -16.03 21.96 -30.17
#